data_AF-A0A967P6S0-F1
#
_entry.id   AF-A0A967P6S0-F1
#
_cell.length_a   1.000
_cell.length_b   1.000
_cell.length_c   1.000
_cell.angle_alpha   90.00
_cell.angle_beta   90.00
_cell.angle_gamma   90.00
#
_symmetry.space_group_name_H-M   'P 1'
#
loop_
_entity.id
_entity.type
_entity.pdbx_description
1 polymer ?
#
loop_
_entity_poly.entity_id
_entity_poly.type
_entity_poly.pdbx_seq_one_letter_code
_entity_poly.pdbx_strand_id
1 'polypeptide(L)'
;MKILLAIVLSLLVFTSCARESIKTPQQAMRLAKNPPELTDDLPLQELELALGQKINRLKEVEKEQLIFGPTTVSKDDYILALKFLEVKLRSGISKEQFNDLVNNNFDFYEVYGKEDWGEVLITSYYEPVLDGSVVKSGGFTQPLYSVPDDFVTIHMDKFVDTFDKLSPIKDEVLDSHNNIKVLRGRVSPPYVEGGSQNVVPYYTRKDIDSDGKLSGKGLELAWVDPVDAFFLHVQGSGTVLFDDGTRLRLG
;
A
#
# COMPACT_ATOMS: atom_id res chain seq x y z
N MET A 1 -1.24 55.89 14.82
CA MET A 1 -1.04 55.20 13.53
C MET A 1 0.16 54.23 13.53
N LYS A 2 1.32 54.59 14.08
CA LYS A 2 2.52 53.71 14.12
C LYS A 2 2.36 52.41 14.95
N ILE A 3 1.63 52.46 16.07
CA ILE A 3 1.40 51.30 16.94
C ILE A 3 0.44 50.28 16.31
N LEU A 4 -0.61 50.75 15.62
CA LEU A 4 -1.56 49.88 14.93
C LEU A 4 -0.89 49.14 13.75
N LEU A 5 0.01 49.81 13.03
CA LEU A 5 0.79 49.20 11.96
C LEU A 5 1.76 48.12 12.48
N ALA A 6 2.38 48.35 13.64
CA ALA A 6 3.28 47.38 14.27
C ALA A 6 2.54 46.13 14.77
N ILE A 7 1.32 46.28 15.28
CA ILE A 7 0.48 45.15 15.73
C ILE A 7 0.01 44.31 14.54
N VAL A 8 -0.39 44.94 13.42
CA VAL A 8 -0.78 44.23 12.18
C VAL A 8 0.43 43.50 11.55
N LEU A 9 1.61 44.13 11.55
CA LEU A 9 2.84 43.50 11.05
C LEU A 9 3.26 42.32 11.95
N SER A 10 3.10 42.44 13.27
CA SER A 10 3.34 41.35 14.22
C SER A 10 2.37 40.19 14.02
N LEU A 11 1.08 40.44 13.79
CA LEU A 11 0.07 39.40 13.54
C LEU A 11 0.29 38.65 12.22
N LEU A 12 0.85 39.30 11.20
CA LEU A 12 1.25 38.67 9.93
C LEU A 12 2.49 37.77 10.07
N VAL A 13 3.37 38.04 11.04
CA VAL A 13 4.57 37.21 11.29
C VAL A 13 4.21 35.91 12.05
N PHE A 14 3.13 35.91 12.85
CA PHE A 14 2.73 34.73 13.64
C PHE A 14 1.73 33.80 12.94
N THR A 15 1.17 34.15 11.78
CA THR A 15 0.25 33.29 11.02
C THR A 15 0.92 32.50 9.89
N SER A 16 2.22 32.70 9.63
CA SER A 16 2.88 32.17 8.43
C SER A 16 3.60 30.82 8.60
N CYS A 17 3.43 30.10 9.72
CA CYS A 17 4.12 28.81 9.94
C CYS A 17 3.20 27.59 10.05
N ALA A 18 1.91 27.71 9.76
CA ALA A 18 1.07 26.54 9.57
C ALA A 18 1.16 26.09 8.12
N ARG A 19 2.03 25.13 7.84
CA ARG A 19 2.27 24.59 6.50
C ARG A 19 1.04 23.83 6.02
N GLU A 20 0.58 24.12 4.81
CA GLU A 20 -0.54 23.38 4.20
C GLU A 20 -0.11 21.93 3.93
N SER A 21 -0.98 20.97 4.29
CA SER A 21 -0.73 19.57 3.97
C SER A 21 -0.72 19.35 2.46
N ILE A 22 0.17 18.47 1.99
CA ILE A 22 0.20 18.04 0.60
C ILE A 22 -1.07 17.24 0.34
N LYS A 23 -1.94 17.76 -0.53
CA LYS A 23 -3.24 17.16 -0.86
C LYS A 23 -3.30 16.63 -2.28
N THR A 24 -2.39 17.06 -3.15
CA THR A 24 -2.43 16.72 -4.57
C THR A 24 -1.06 16.27 -5.10
N PRO A 25 -1.03 15.43 -6.15
CA PRO A 25 0.23 15.07 -6.84
C PRO A 25 1.03 16.29 -7.31
N GLN A 26 0.36 17.37 -7.75
CA GLN A 26 1.00 18.61 -8.21
C GLN A 26 1.81 19.30 -7.11
N GLN A 27 1.39 19.16 -5.85
CA GLN A 27 2.12 19.66 -4.70
C GLN A 27 3.25 18.71 -4.27
N ALA A 28 3.12 17.42 -4.59
CA ALA A 28 4.03 16.36 -4.16
C ALA A 28 5.23 16.15 -5.09
N MET A 29 5.16 16.56 -6.36
CA MET A 29 6.20 16.27 -7.35
C MET A 29 6.45 17.45 -8.30
N ARG A 30 7.71 17.68 -8.66
CA ARG A 30 8.11 18.65 -9.69
C ARG A 30 9.20 18.07 -10.60
N LEU A 31 9.32 18.60 -11.82
CA LEU A 31 10.42 18.24 -12.70
C LEU A 31 11.77 18.63 -12.06
N ALA A 32 12.71 17.69 -12.02
CA ALA A 32 14.04 17.90 -11.47
C ALA A 32 14.81 18.89 -12.34
N LYS A 33 15.50 19.84 -11.70
CA LYS A 33 16.38 20.78 -12.43
C LYS A 33 17.68 20.12 -12.88
N ASN A 34 18.19 19.21 -12.05
CA ASN A 34 19.41 18.47 -12.30
C ASN A 34 19.09 16.99 -12.08
N PRO A 35 19.00 16.19 -13.15
CA PRO A 35 18.89 14.74 -13.04
C PRO A 35 20.04 14.17 -12.19
N PRO A 36 19.77 13.21 -11.28
CA PRO A 36 20.80 12.55 -10.50
C PRO A 36 21.62 11.59 -11.38
N GLU A 37 22.87 11.34 -10.98
CA GLU A 37 23.62 10.21 -11.52
C GLU A 37 23.03 8.90 -10.95
N LEU A 38 22.63 7.99 -11.83
CA LEU A 38 22.12 6.69 -11.44
C LEU A 38 23.29 5.75 -11.16
N THR A 39 23.48 5.42 -9.88
CA THR A 39 24.47 4.44 -9.43
C THR A 39 23.74 3.32 -8.71
N ASP A 40 23.94 2.09 -9.18
CA ASP A 40 23.36 0.88 -8.63
C ASP A 40 24.42 -0.21 -8.72
N ASP A 41 24.58 -1.01 -7.67
CA ASP A 41 25.50 -2.14 -7.62
C ASP A 41 24.88 -3.42 -8.18
N LEU A 42 23.56 -3.49 -8.32
CA LEU A 42 22.84 -4.63 -8.88
C LEU A 42 23.00 -4.76 -10.41
N PRO A 43 22.77 -5.97 -10.97
CA PRO A 43 22.76 -6.19 -12.41
C PRO A 43 21.52 -5.60 -13.08
N LEU A 44 21.69 -5.04 -14.28
CA LEU A 44 20.58 -4.48 -15.07
C LEU A 44 19.53 -5.53 -15.49
N GLN A 45 19.89 -6.82 -15.46
CA GLN A 45 18.99 -7.94 -15.73
C GLN A 45 17.85 -8.02 -14.71
N GLU A 46 18.10 -7.67 -13.45
CA GLU A 46 17.04 -7.66 -12.43
C GLU A 46 16.02 -6.54 -12.69
N LEU A 47 16.49 -5.37 -13.13
CA LEU A 47 15.63 -4.27 -13.57
C LEU A 47 14.80 -4.67 -14.79
N GLU A 48 15.37 -5.40 -15.75
CA GLU A 48 14.64 -5.92 -16.91
C GLU A 48 13.49 -6.85 -16.50
N LEU A 49 13.74 -7.78 -15.58
CA LEU A 49 12.71 -8.65 -15.02
C LEU A 49 11.61 -7.86 -14.31
N ALA A 50 11.99 -6.86 -13.49
CA ALA A 50 11.05 -5.99 -12.78
C ALA A 50 10.17 -5.17 -13.74
N LEU A 51 10.74 -4.67 -14.85
CA LEU A 51 9.99 -3.96 -15.89
C LEU A 51 8.94 -4.87 -16.54
N GLY A 52 9.29 -6.11 -16.88
CA GLY A 52 8.35 -7.08 -17.44
C GLY A 52 7.15 -7.33 -16.52
N GLN A 53 7.40 -7.51 -15.22
CA GLN A 53 6.34 -7.65 -14.20
C GLN A 53 5.48 -6.39 -14.09
N LYS A 54 6.11 -5.21 -14.05
CA LYS A 54 5.41 -3.93 -13.97
C LYS A 54 4.50 -3.69 -15.17
N ILE A 55 4.98 -3.99 -16.38
CA ILE A 55 4.22 -3.87 -17.63
C ILE A 55 2.99 -4.78 -17.60
N ASN A 56 3.14 -6.03 -17.17
CA ASN A 56 2.01 -6.96 -17.09
C ASN A 56 0.97 -6.50 -16.06
N ARG A 57 1.43 -6.08 -14.88
CA ARG A 57 0.53 -5.53 -13.85
C ARG A 57 -0.24 -4.31 -14.33
N LEU A 58 0.41 -3.39 -15.05
CA LEU A 58 -0.24 -2.18 -15.58
C LEU A 58 -1.37 -2.50 -16.56
N LYS A 59 -1.23 -3.54 -17.40
CA LYS A 59 -2.28 -3.94 -18.35
C LYS A 59 -3.59 -4.36 -17.66
N GLU A 60 -3.50 -4.86 -16.43
CA GLU A 60 -4.65 -5.32 -15.63
C GLU A 60 -5.31 -4.19 -14.82
N VAL A 61 -4.68 -3.02 -14.72
CA VAL A 61 -5.22 -1.90 -13.96
C VAL A 61 -6.23 -1.12 -14.80
N GLU A 62 -7.43 -0.92 -14.27
CA GLU A 62 -8.51 -0.13 -14.92
C GLU A 62 -8.16 1.36 -15.07
N LYS A 63 -7.25 1.88 -14.24
CA LYS A 63 -6.84 3.29 -14.30
C LYS A 63 -6.09 3.58 -15.60
N GLU A 64 -6.69 4.43 -16.45
CA GLU A 64 -6.16 4.77 -17.78
C GLU A 64 -5.10 5.88 -17.79
N GLN A 65 -4.89 6.58 -16.68
CA GLN A 65 -3.95 7.71 -16.60
C GLN A 65 -3.06 7.63 -15.35
N LEU A 66 -1.81 8.06 -15.52
CA LEU A 66 -0.84 8.26 -14.44
C LEU A 66 -0.56 9.74 -14.27
N ILE A 67 -0.35 10.17 -13.03
CA ILE A 67 -0.13 11.58 -12.68
C ILE A 67 1.23 11.69 -12.01
N PHE A 68 2.10 12.53 -12.57
CA PHE A 68 3.44 12.84 -12.09
C PHE A 68 3.56 14.36 -11.92
N GLY A 69 3.30 14.86 -10.71
CA GLY A 69 3.28 16.30 -10.46
C GLY A 69 2.26 17.03 -11.34
N PRO A 70 2.67 18.04 -12.13
CA PRO A 70 1.80 18.74 -13.07
C PRO A 70 1.48 17.94 -14.35
N THR A 71 2.13 16.80 -14.59
CA THR A 71 2.02 16.05 -15.84
C THR A 71 1.08 14.85 -15.68
N THR A 72 0.20 14.66 -16.67
CA THR A 72 -0.65 13.47 -16.80
C THR A 72 -0.24 12.71 -18.05
N VAL A 73 -0.02 11.41 -17.92
CA VAL A 73 0.41 10.51 -19.01
C VAL A 73 -0.61 9.39 -19.15
N SER A 74 -0.89 8.97 -20.38
CA SER A 74 -1.75 7.80 -20.61
C SER A 74 -1.05 6.52 -20.12
N LYS A 75 -1.82 5.54 -19.66
CA LYS A 75 -1.30 4.22 -19.28
C LYS A 75 -0.56 3.56 -20.44
N ASP A 76 -1.09 3.70 -21.66
CA ASP A 76 -0.50 3.09 -22.86
C ASP A 76 0.85 3.72 -23.24
N ASP A 77 0.97 5.05 -23.18
CA ASP A 77 2.24 5.75 -23.45
C ASP A 77 3.29 5.37 -22.39
N TYR A 78 2.88 5.28 -21.12
CA TYR A 78 3.78 4.86 -20.05
C TYR A 78 4.24 3.40 -20.25
N ILE A 79 3.33 2.49 -20.61
CA ILE A 79 3.67 1.10 -20.95
C ILE A 79 4.63 1.06 -22.15
N LEU A 80 4.41 1.90 -23.18
CA LEU A 80 5.29 1.97 -24.34
C LEU A 80 6.71 2.42 -23.97
N ALA A 81 6.83 3.43 -23.11
CA ALA A 81 8.13 3.89 -22.59
C ALA A 81 8.85 2.79 -21.78
N LEU A 82 8.13 2.06 -20.92
CA LEU A 82 8.70 0.94 -20.17
C LEU A 82 9.14 -0.21 -21.09
N LYS A 83 8.36 -0.53 -22.13
CA LYS A 83 8.75 -1.54 -23.14
C LYS A 83 9.98 -1.11 -23.93
N PHE A 84 10.09 0.17 -24.28
CA PHE A 84 11.29 0.71 -24.92
C PHE A 84 12.52 0.47 -24.04
N LEU A 85 12.43 0.79 -22.74
CA LEU A 85 13.52 0.56 -21.79
C LEU A 85 13.83 -0.94 -21.66
N GLU A 86 12.82 -1.79 -21.50
CA GLU A 86 12.96 -3.24 -21.41
C GLU A 86 13.72 -3.82 -22.62
N VAL A 87 13.33 -3.46 -23.85
CA VAL A 87 14.01 -3.90 -25.08
C VAL A 87 15.48 -3.47 -25.10
N LYS A 88 15.77 -2.27 -24.61
CA LYS A 88 17.14 -1.75 -24.55
C LYS A 88 17.98 -2.50 -23.51
N LEU A 89 17.43 -2.79 -22.33
CA LEU A 89 18.09 -3.63 -21.34
C LEU A 89 18.36 -5.05 -21.87
N ARG A 90 17.38 -5.67 -22.55
CA ARG A 90 17.54 -6.99 -23.20
C ARG A 90 18.66 -7.02 -24.25
N SER A 91 19.00 -5.88 -24.85
CA SER A 91 20.10 -5.77 -25.82
C SER A 91 21.50 -5.81 -25.18
N GLY A 92 21.59 -5.84 -23.84
CA GLY A 92 22.86 -5.99 -23.12
C GLY A 92 23.64 -4.69 -22.98
N ILE A 93 22.96 -3.54 -22.88
CA ILE A 93 23.61 -2.24 -22.70
C ILE A 93 24.43 -2.18 -21.40
N SER A 94 25.52 -1.41 -21.41
CA SER A 94 26.30 -1.12 -20.20
C SER A 94 25.54 -0.20 -19.24
N LYS A 95 25.98 -0.12 -17.98
CA LYS A 95 25.43 0.84 -17.00
C LYS A 95 25.56 2.29 -17.45
N GLU A 96 26.67 2.63 -18.12
CA GLU A 96 26.88 3.95 -18.71
C GLU A 96 25.87 4.24 -19.83
N GLN A 97 25.69 3.29 -20.75
CA GLN A 97 24.67 3.41 -21.81
C GLN A 97 23.25 3.46 -21.26
N PHE A 98 22.97 2.76 -20.17
CA PHE A 98 21.70 2.85 -19.45
C PHE A 98 21.49 4.25 -18.88
N ASN A 99 22.49 4.81 -18.19
CA ASN A 99 22.42 6.16 -17.63
C ASN A 99 22.16 7.20 -18.73
N ASP A 100 22.91 7.13 -19.84
CA ASP A 100 22.70 8.01 -21.00
C ASP A 100 21.29 7.84 -21.58
N LEU A 101 20.82 6.59 -21.71
CA LEU A 101 19.50 6.31 -22.24
C LEU A 101 18.40 6.88 -21.34
N VAL A 102 18.48 6.69 -20.03
CA VAL A 102 17.49 7.23 -19.10
C VAL A 102 17.52 8.75 -19.10
N ASN A 103 18.71 9.36 -18.99
CA ASN A 103 18.86 10.82 -19.01
C ASN A 103 18.33 11.49 -20.27
N ASN A 104 18.42 10.83 -21.43
CA ASN A 104 17.98 11.41 -22.70
C ASN A 104 16.52 11.10 -23.06
N ASN A 105 15.87 10.12 -22.41
CA ASN A 105 14.54 9.65 -22.81
C ASN A 105 13.50 9.69 -21.68
N PHE A 106 13.89 9.99 -20.45
CA PHE A 106 13.01 10.01 -19.29
C PHE A 106 13.15 11.31 -18.49
N ASP A 107 12.02 11.82 -18.02
CA ASP A 107 11.96 12.95 -17.11
C ASP A 107 12.19 12.48 -15.67
N PHE A 108 13.04 13.22 -14.94
CA PHE A 108 13.23 13.01 -13.51
C PHE A 108 12.32 13.92 -12.71
N TYR A 109 11.64 13.37 -11.71
CA TYR A 109 10.79 14.14 -10.81
C TYR A 109 11.36 14.12 -9.40
N GLU A 110 11.53 15.31 -8.82
CA GLU A 110 11.80 15.48 -7.40
C GLU A 110 10.51 15.35 -6.61
N VAL A 111 10.53 14.58 -5.53
CA VAL A 111 9.40 14.41 -4.61
C VAL A 111 9.54 15.37 -3.45
N TYR A 112 8.43 15.94 -3.01
CA TYR A 112 8.36 16.79 -1.83
C TYR A 112 8.34 15.93 -0.56
N GLY A 113 9.30 16.16 0.34
CA GLY A 113 9.42 15.46 1.61
C GLY A 113 8.73 16.15 2.78
N LYS A 114 9.26 15.95 3.98
CA LYS A 114 8.71 16.55 5.19
C LYS A 114 8.97 18.06 5.24
N GLU A 115 10.18 18.45 4.91
CA GLU A 115 10.69 19.80 5.06
C GLU A 115 11.10 20.42 3.71
N ASP A 116 11.66 19.65 2.77
CA ASP A 116 12.14 20.15 1.46
C ASP A 116 11.93 19.16 0.29
N TRP A 117 12.16 19.63 -0.93
CA TRP A 117 12.25 18.83 -2.15
C TRP A 117 13.46 17.90 -2.11
N GLY A 118 13.26 16.64 -2.51
CA GLY A 118 14.31 15.62 -2.51
C GLY A 118 14.54 14.96 -1.14
N GLU A 119 13.88 15.42 -0.08
CA GLU A 119 13.88 14.71 1.19
C GLU A 119 12.94 13.49 1.12
N VAL A 120 13.53 12.30 1.20
CA VAL A 120 12.78 11.04 1.10
C VAL A 120 12.97 10.24 2.38
N LEU A 121 11.88 9.86 3.04
CA LEU A 121 11.92 8.84 4.08
C LEU A 121 11.94 7.46 3.40
N ILE A 122 13.10 6.81 3.47
CA ILE A 122 13.26 5.44 2.98
C ILE A 122 13.08 4.48 4.16
N THR A 123 12.20 3.50 3.98
CA THR A 123 12.03 2.37 4.89
C THR A 123 12.18 1.08 4.10
N SER A 124 12.46 -0.02 4.78
CA SER A 124 12.61 -1.34 4.17
C SER A 124 11.56 -2.31 4.70
N TYR A 125 11.14 -3.23 3.84
CA TYR A 125 10.35 -4.41 4.19
C TYR A 125 11.04 -5.64 3.60
N TYR A 126 10.66 -6.82 4.07
CA TYR A 126 11.16 -8.09 3.55
C TYR A 126 10.09 -9.17 3.65
N GLU A 127 10.27 -10.26 2.91
CA GLU A 127 9.44 -11.45 3.02
C GLU A 127 10.13 -12.45 3.97
N PRO A 128 9.70 -12.58 5.25
CA PRO A 128 10.30 -13.49 6.20
C PRO A 128 10.13 -14.96 5.78
N VAL A 129 11.14 -15.77 6.08
CA VAL A 129 11.07 -17.23 6.04
C VAL A 129 11.02 -17.73 7.48
N LEU A 130 9.95 -18.46 7.81
CA LEU A 130 9.65 -18.90 9.18
C LEU A 130 9.61 -20.43 9.22
N ASP A 131 10.09 -21.03 10.30
CA ASP A 131 9.84 -22.45 10.54
C ASP A 131 8.40 -22.65 11.01
N GLY A 132 7.76 -23.74 10.58
CA GLY A 132 6.40 -24.04 10.97
C GLY A 132 6.02 -25.50 10.86
N SER A 133 4.83 -25.81 11.34
CA SER A 133 4.27 -27.16 11.32
C SER A 133 2.84 -27.16 10.78
N VAL A 134 2.46 -28.26 10.14
CA VAL A 134 1.07 -28.50 9.70
C VAL A 134 0.13 -28.77 10.89
N VAL A 135 0.67 -29.14 12.05
CA VAL A 135 -0.10 -29.42 13.27
C VAL A 135 0.47 -28.67 14.46
N LYS A 136 -0.42 -28.23 15.36
CA LYS A 136 -0.01 -27.58 16.61
C LYS A 136 0.90 -28.52 17.42
N SER A 137 2.17 -28.17 17.56
CA SER A 137 3.16 -29.03 18.22
C SER A 137 4.39 -28.24 18.66
N GLY A 138 4.96 -28.60 19.82
CA GLY A 138 6.17 -27.94 20.33
C GLY A 138 5.99 -26.42 20.48
N GLY A 139 6.92 -25.66 19.91
CA GLY A 139 6.87 -24.18 19.85
C GLY A 139 5.88 -23.61 18.82
N PHE A 140 5.41 -24.44 17.88
CA PHE A 140 4.46 -24.03 16.84
C PHE A 140 3.04 -24.02 17.39
N THR A 141 2.72 -22.93 18.09
CA THR A 141 1.48 -22.80 18.86
C THR A 141 0.52 -21.76 18.32
N GLN A 142 0.98 -20.87 17.43
CA GLN A 142 0.16 -19.82 16.83
C GLN A 142 -0.30 -20.26 15.42
N PRO A 143 -1.62 -20.40 15.19
CA PRO A 143 -2.14 -20.72 13.87
C PRO A 143 -2.09 -19.50 12.96
N LEU A 144 -1.76 -19.73 11.69
CA LEU A 144 -1.95 -18.80 10.58
C LEU A 144 -3.25 -19.21 9.88
N TYR A 145 -4.23 -18.32 9.85
CA TYR A 145 -5.56 -18.64 9.31
C TYR A 145 -5.72 -18.20 7.86
N SER A 146 -6.49 -18.97 7.09
CA SER A 146 -7.11 -18.50 5.86
C SER A 146 -8.22 -17.47 6.16
N VAL A 147 -8.67 -16.74 5.14
CA VAL A 147 -9.80 -15.82 5.27
C VAL A 147 -11.07 -16.64 5.59
N PRO A 148 -11.76 -16.37 6.70
CA PRO A 148 -12.94 -17.17 7.06
C PRO A 148 -14.14 -16.89 6.16
N ASP A 149 -14.98 -17.90 5.90
CA ASP A 149 -16.16 -17.78 5.02
C ASP A 149 -17.18 -16.72 5.46
N ASP A 150 -17.21 -16.42 6.77
CA ASP A 150 -18.10 -15.41 7.34
C ASP A 150 -17.55 -13.98 7.20
N PHE A 151 -16.31 -13.79 6.74
CA PHE A 151 -15.68 -12.49 6.59
C PHE A 151 -16.25 -11.71 5.40
N VAL A 152 -16.66 -10.48 5.65
CA VAL A 152 -17.23 -9.59 4.63
C VAL A 152 -16.55 -8.22 4.63
N THR A 153 -16.38 -7.69 3.42
CA THR A 153 -15.87 -6.33 3.17
C THR A 153 -17.02 -5.45 2.70
N ILE A 154 -17.25 -4.35 3.41
CA ILE A 154 -18.35 -3.42 3.16
C ILE A 154 -17.77 -2.12 2.61
N HIS A 155 -18.06 -1.84 1.35
CA HIS A 155 -17.63 -0.63 0.64
C HIS A 155 -18.60 0.52 0.89
N MET A 156 -18.24 1.47 1.77
CA MET A 156 -19.18 2.49 2.24
C MET A 156 -19.55 3.53 1.20
N ASP A 157 -18.65 3.77 0.24
CA ASP A 157 -18.93 4.56 -0.97
C ASP A 157 -20.16 4.04 -1.71
N LYS A 158 -20.28 2.72 -1.88
CA LYS A 158 -21.42 2.12 -2.60
C LYS A 158 -22.75 2.33 -1.88
N PHE A 159 -22.76 2.31 -0.54
CA PHE A 159 -23.98 2.57 0.22
C PHE A 159 -24.36 4.04 0.16
N VAL A 160 -23.39 4.94 0.37
CA VAL A 160 -23.64 6.39 0.34
C VAL A 160 -24.10 6.84 -1.04
N ASP A 161 -23.54 6.29 -2.12
CA ASP A 161 -23.97 6.59 -3.49
C ASP A 161 -25.36 6.03 -3.82
N THR A 162 -25.79 4.95 -3.15
CA THR A 162 -27.10 4.32 -3.40
C THR A 162 -28.22 4.99 -2.62
N PHE A 163 -27.95 5.50 -1.41
CA PHE A 163 -28.96 6.00 -0.51
C PHE A 163 -28.88 7.52 -0.33
N ASP A 164 -29.73 8.27 -1.04
CA ASP A 164 -29.78 9.75 -1.01
C ASP A 164 -29.84 10.34 0.41
N LYS A 165 -30.46 9.63 1.36
CA LYS A 165 -30.56 10.06 2.77
C LYS A 165 -29.21 10.12 3.50
N LEU A 166 -28.18 9.45 2.96
CA LEU A 166 -26.82 9.50 3.48
C LEU A 166 -25.96 10.60 2.84
N SER A 167 -26.51 11.32 1.85
CA SER A 167 -25.83 12.47 1.23
C SER A 167 -25.32 13.52 2.24
N PRO A 168 -26.04 13.86 3.33
CA PRO A 168 -25.56 14.85 4.29
C PRO A 168 -24.26 14.45 5.01
N ILE A 169 -23.98 13.15 5.13
CA ILE A 169 -22.78 12.61 5.78
C ILE A 169 -21.76 12.08 4.75
N LYS A 170 -22.01 12.28 3.45
CA LYS A 170 -21.17 11.75 2.37
C LYS A 170 -19.74 12.23 2.50
N ASP A 171 -19.57 13.52 2.75
CA ASP A 171 -18.25 14.11 2.92
C ASP A 171 -17.58 13.59 4.19
N GLU A 172 -18.29 13.40 5.31
CA GLU A 172 -17.72 12.88 6.56
C GLU A 172 -17.29 11.39 6.46
N VAL A 173 -18.07 10.57 5.74
CA VAL A 173 -17.81 9.14 5.57
C VAL A 173 -16.72 8.89 4.52
N LEU A 174 -16.68 9.71 3.47
CA LEU A 174 -15.72 9.58 2.37
C LEU A 174 -14.50 10.47 2.51
N ASP A 175 -14.43 11.34 3.54
CA ASP A 175 -13.25 12.14 3.82
C ASP A 175 -12.04 11.22 4.05
N SER A 176 -11.01 11.50 3.27
CA SER A 176 -9.65 11.00 3.37
C SER A 176 -9.06 11.00 4.78
N HIS A 177 -9.50 11.90 5.69
CA HIS A 177 -8.94 11.99 7.04
C HIS A 177 -9.41 10.87 7.99
N ASN A 178 -10.64 10.37 7.83
CA ASN A 178 -11.21 9.34 8.72
C ASN A 178 -11.19 7.92 8.11
N ASN A 179 -10.90 7.81 6.81
CA ASN A 179 -10.61 6.56 6.10
C ASN A 179 -11.67 5.44 6.26
N ILE A 180 -12.94 5.79 6.48
CA ILE A 180 -14.06 4.83 6.60
C ILE A 180 -14.61 4.47 5.20
N LYS A 181 -13.73 4.28 4.21
CA LYS A 181 -14.16 3.81 2.89
C LYS A 181 -14.56 2.34 2.90
N VAL A 182 -13.97 1.58 3.81
CA VAL A 182 -14.14 0.12 3.90
C VAL A 182 -14.30 -0.29 5.35
N LEU A 183 -15.38 -1.01 5.65
CA LEU A 183 -15.57 -1.70 6.93
C LEU A 183 -15.35 -3.21 6.75
N ARG A 184 -14.74 -3.84 7.76
CA ARG A 184 -14.55 -5.29 7.82
C ARG A 184 -15.46 -5.87 8.89
N GLY A 185 -16.30 -6.82 8.49
CA GLY A 185 -17.32 -7.41 9.35
C GLY A 185 -17.43 -8.90 9.14
N ARG A 186 -18.31 -9.54 9.92
CA ARG A 186 -18.74 -10.92 9.71
C ARG A 186 -20.25 -11.01 9.59
N VAL A 187 -20.70 -12.01 8.86
CA VAL A 187 -22.10 -12.43 8.88
C VAL A 187 -22.43 -13.07 10.23
N SER A 188 -23.46 -12.58 10.91
CA SER A 188 -23.99 -13.18 12.13
C SER A 188 -25.42 -13.68 11.92
N PRO A 189 -25.88 -14.65 12.73
CA PRO A 189 -27.27 -15.09 12.71
C PRO A 189 -28.27 -13.93 12.90
N PRO A 190 -29.53 -14.13 12.47
CA PRO A 190 -30.61 -13.20 12.77
C PRO A 190 -30.76 -12.96 14.27
N TYR A 191 -31.08 -11.72 14.66
CA TYR A 191 -31.39 -11.40 16.06
C TYR A 191 -32.81 -11.85 16.46
N VAL A 192 -33.67 -12.07 15.46
CA VAL A 192 -35.06 -12.48 15.63
C VAL A 192 -35.31 -13.72 14.79
N GLU A 193 -36.07 -14.67 15.33
CA GLU A 193 -36.46 -15.90 14.63
C GLU A 193 -37.19 -15.57 13.32
N GLY A 194 -36.74 -16.17 12.21
CA GLY A 194 -37.24 -15.88 10.86
C GLY A 194 -36.72 -14.59 10.22
N GLY A 195 -35.83 -13.85 10.88
CA GLY A 195 -35.20 -12.63 10.32
C GLY A 195 -34.06 -12.91 9.33
N SER A 196 -33.54 -11.84 8.72
CA SER A 196 -32.34 -11.91 7.87
C SER A 196 -31.04 -11.97 8.69
N GLN A 197 -29.97 -12.45 8.07
CA GLN A 197 -28.62 -12.37 8.64
C GLN A 197 -28.21 -10.91 8.89
N ASN A 198 -27.33 -10.70 9.86
CA ASN A 198 -26.77 -9.39 10.18
C ASN A 198 -25.29 -9.33 9.82
N VAL A 199 -24.77 -8.12 9.72
CA VAL A 199 -23.33 -7.89 9.61
C VAL A 199 -22.87 -7.15 10.87
N VAL A 200 -21.84 -7.69 11.53
CA VAL A 200 -21.26 -7.13 12.76
C VAL A 200 -19.74 -6.96 12.59
N PRO A 201 -19.06 -6.12 13.38
CA PRO A 201 -17.60 -5.97 13.29
C PRO A 201 -16.88 -7.32 13.41
N TYR A 202 -15.78 -7.49 12.66
CA TYR A 202 -14.99 -8.72 12.73
C TYR A 202 -14.30 -8.90 14.09
N TYR A 203 -13.81 -10.10 14.36
CA TYR A 203 -13.08 -10.41 15.58
C TYR A 203 -11.79 -9.58 15.70
N THR A 204 -11.46 -9.15 16.90
CA THR A 204 -10.18 -8.53 17.21
C THR A 204 -9.07 -9.58 17.28
N ARG A 205 -7.81 -9.14 17.26
CA ARG A 205 -6.67 -10.04 17.47
C ARG A 205 -6.79 -10.84 18.78
N LYS A 206 -7.24 -10.20 19.87
CA LYS A 206 -7.44 -10.86 21.15
C LYS A 206 -8.51 -11.96 21.05
N ASP A 207 -9.63 -11.67 20.39
CA ASP A 207 -10.70 -12.64 20.20
C ASP A 207 -10.20 -13.88 19.43
N ILE A 208 -9.32 -13.68 18.45
CA ILE A 208 -8.76 -14.75 17.62
C ILE A 208 -7.68 -15.54 18.38
N ASP A 209 -6.66 -14.85 18.91
CA ASP A 209 -5.46 -15.46 19.49
C ASP A 209 -5.69 -15.97 20.91
N SER A 210 -6.40 -15.20 21.74
CA SER A 210 -6.61 -15.51 23.16
C SER A 210 -7.91 -16.28 23.41
N ASP A 211 -9.01 -15.83 22.78
CA ASP A 211 -10.34 -16.42 23.03
C ASP A 211 -10.68 -17.54 22.04
N GLY A 212 -9.80 -17.81 21.07
CA GLY A 212 -9.90 -18.94 20.15
C GLY A 212 -11.14 -18.90 19.25
N LYS A 213 -11.66 -17.72 18.88
CA LYS A 213 -12.92 -17.61 18.11
C LYS A 213 -12.90 -18.26 16.73
N LEU A 214 -11.71 -18.56 16.20
CA LEU A 214 -11.53 -19.28 14.94
C LEU A 214 -11.10 -20.75 15.12
N SER A 215 -10.84 -21.18 16.36
CA SER A 215 -10.36 -22.53 16.65
C SER A 215 -11.37 -23.59 16.22
N GLY A 216 -10.89 -24.64 15.56
CA GLY A 216 -11.72 -25.79 15.18
C GLY A 216 -12.63 -25.52 13.98
N LYS A 217 -12.45 -24.39 13.27
CA LYS A 217 -13.12 -24.10 12.01
C LYS A 217 -12.40 -24.69 10.79
N GLY A 218 -11.22 -25.30 10.97
CA GLY A 218 -10.44 -25.89 9.87
C GLY A 218 -9.85 -24.83 8.95
N LEU A 219 -9.50 -23.68 9.52
CA LEU A 219 -8.97 -22.51 8.80
C LEU A 219 -7.44 -22.40 8.93
N GLU A 220 -6.83 -23.24 9.75
CA GLU A 220 -5.41 -23.25 10.05
C GLU A 220 -4.62 -23.71 8.80
N LEU A 221 -3.85 -22.79 8.22
CA LEU A 221 -2.95 -23.04 7.08
C LEU A 221 -1.61 -23.62 7.54
N ALA A 222 -1.11 -23.14 8.68
CA ALA A 222 0.13 -23.56 9.32
C ALA A 222 0.13 -23.14 10.79
N TRP A 223 1.04 -23.71 11.57
CA TRP A 223 1.33 -23.31 12.95
C TRP A 223 2.78 -22.84 13.03
N VAL A 224 3.01 -21.68 13.65
CA VAL A 224 4.33 -21.06 13.79
C VAL A 224 4.55 -20.58 15.23
N ASP A 225 5.76 -20.08 15.53
CA ASP A 225 6.01 -19.37 16.77
C ASP A 225 5.15 -18.08 16.85
N PRO A 226 4.58 -17.72 18.01
CA PRO A 226 3.75 -16.51 18.14
C PRO A 226 4.45 -15.20 17.77
N VAL A 227 5.77 -15.09 17.98
CA VAL A 227 6.57 -13.91 17.62
C VAL A 227 6.74 -13.85 16.10
N ASP A 228 7.02 -14.98 15.47
CA ASP A 228 7.15 -15.09 14.02
C ASP A 228 5.85 -14.74 13.30
N ALA A 229 4.71 -15.26 13.77
CA ALA A 229 3.39 -14.86 13.28
C ALA A 229 3.16 -13.36 13.40
N PHE A 230 3.61 -12.74 14.50
CA PHE A 230 3.47 -11.30 14.67
C PHE A 230 4.27 -10.51 13.63
N PHE A 231 5.55 -10.87 13.42
CA PHE A 231 6.36 -10.22 12.39
C PHE A 231 5.83 -10.46 10.98
N LEU A 232 5.34 -11.67 10.69
CA LEU A 232 4.66 -11.97 9.43
C LEU A 232 3.49 -11.01 9.19
N HIS A 233 2.62 -10.81 10.18
CA HIS A 233 1.49 -9.88 10.05
C HIS A 233 1.92 -8.42 9.87
N VAL A 234 3.05 -8.02 10.45
CA VAL A 234 3.61 -6.67 10.27
C VAL A 234 4.18 -6.50 8.85
N GLN A 235 4.87 -7.50 8.31
CA GLN A 235 5.40 -7.45 6.93
C GLN A 235 4.30 -7.65 5.87
N GLY A 236 3.22 -8.37 6.21
CA GLY A 236 2.06 -8.62 5.36
C GLY A 236 2.19 -9.80 4.40
N SER A 237 3.37 -10.41 4.28
CA SER A 237 3.61 -11.63 3.49
C SER A 237 4.81 -12.38 4.07
N GLY A 238 4.96 -13.66 3.72
CA GLY A 238 6.08 -14.50 4.16
C GLY A 238 5.99 -15.93 3.65
N THR A 239 7.01 -16.73 3.94
CA THR A 239 7.05 -18.15 3.58
C THR A 239 7.26 -19.01 4.83
N VAL A 240 6.40 -20.01 5.03
CA VAL A 240 6.58 -21.04 6.06
C VAL A 240 7.35 -22.21 5.46
N LEU A 241 8.42 -22.63 6.13
CA LEU A 241 9.20 -23.83 5.83
C LEU A 241 8.80 -24.93 6.82
N PHE A 242 8.40 -26.08 6.29
CA PHE A 242 8.03 -27.25 7.10
C PHE A 242 9.20 -28.21 7.26
N ASP A 243 9.12 -29.09 8.27
CA ASP A 243 10.15 -30.09 8.60
C ASP A 243 10.49 -31.05 7.43
N ASP A 244 9.55 -31.27 6.51
CA ASP A 244 9.76 -32.10 5.31
C ASP A 244 10.43 -31.35 4.14
N GLY A 245 10.77 -30.07 4.34
CA GLY A 245 11.36 -29.18 3.36
C GLY A 245 10.36 -28.51 2.41
N THR A 246 9.06 -28.81 2.54
CA THR A 246 8.02 -28.12 1.75
C THR A 246 7.86 -26.67 2.23
N ARG A 247 7.36 -25.83 1.34
CA ARG A 247 7.21 -24.38 1.58
C ARG A 247 5.79 -23.92 1.28
N LEU A 248 5.25 -23.09 2.16
CA LEU A 248 3.97 -22.40 1.96
C LEU A 248 4.21 -20.89 1.93
N ARG A 249 4.02 -20.28 0.76
CA ARG A 249 4.03 -18.82 0.63
C ARG A 249 2.67 -18.24 1.02
N LEU A 250 2.69 -17.17 1.80
CA LEU A 250 1.53 -16.44 2.31
C LEU A 250 1.63 -14.98 1.86
N GLY A 251 0.57 -14.45 1.23
CA GLY A 251 0.50 -13.07 0.75
C GLY A 251 -0.69 -12.81 -0.15
#